data_AF-A0AAX2AGH7-F1
#
_entry.id   AF-A0AAX2AGH7-F1
#
_cell.length_a   1.000
_cell.length_b   1.000
_cell.length_c   1.000
_cell.angle_alpha   90.00
_cell.angle_beta   90.00
_cell.angle_gamma   90.00
#
_symmetry.space_group_name_H-M   'P 1'
#
loop_
_entity.id
_entity.type
_entity.pdbx_description
1 polymer ?
#
loop_
_entity_poly.entity_id
_entity_poly.type
_entity_poly.pdbx_seq_one_letter_code
_entity_poly.pdbx_strand_id
1 'polypeptide(L)'
;MSAVIQPKDFSNFIVETFNIKSGSMLTVMNISKKIESLSDPLEFIQYAEQTVSCQKLQFLTGYQKFLKVFNDYIKSKLQLNPKAEGQIAEFSDKLTKRLTDIAIQIHYLLQVNGHPFSCYIRTFEKNLNNKQIEVCKDIGTWEEVYKMALNSSYNLQRDILDICYKKAMLKINANIEIENKNKGVIKICNLISKEILVFKNNV
;
A
#
# COMPACT_ATOMS: atom_id res chain seq x y z
N MET A 1 -5.45 32.55 2.49
CA MET A 1 -3.98 32.66 2.35
C MET A 1 -3.38 31.47 3.05
N SER A 2 -2.85 30.46 2.36
CA SER A 2 -2.17 29.34 3.04
C SER A 2 -0.78 29.82 3.45
N ALA A 3 -0.48 29.80 4.75
CA ALA A 3 0.86 30.06 5.24
C ALA A 3 1.83 29.05 4.62
N VAL A 4 2.84 29.54 3.89
CA VAL A 4 3.88 28.68 3.31
C VAL A 4 4.86 28.33 4.43
N ILE A 5 4.68 27.16 5.04
CA ILE A 5 5.58 26.67 6.08
C ILE A 5 6.93 26.34 5.43
N GLN A 6 8.01 26.95 5.93
CA GLN A 6 9.34 26.64 5.45
C GLN A 6 9.77 25.26 5.99
N PRO A 7 10.44 24.41 5.19
CA PRO A 7 10.91 23.09 5.64
C PRO A 7 11.77 23.11 6.91
N LYS A 8 12.47 24.22 7.14
CA LYS A 8 13.29 24.46 8.33
C LYS A 8 12.45 24.65 9.59
N ASP A 9 11.38 25.45 9.51
CA ASP A 9 10.46 25.68 10.64
C ASP A 9 9.74 24.38 11.02
N PHE A 10 9.36 23.60 10.00
CA PHE A 10 8.75 22.31 10.18
C PHE A 10 9.72 21.26 10.78
N SER A 11 10.99 21.28 10.38
CA SER A 11 12.02 20.42 10.97
C SER A 11 12.31 20.77 12.42
N ASN A 12 12.32 22.06 12.77
CA ASN A 12 12.48 22.54 14.14
C ASN A 12 11.30 22.11 15.02
N PHE A 13 10.07 22.25 14.51
CA PHE A 13 8.86 21.74 15.19
C PHE A 13 9.01 20.25 15.52
N ILE A 14 9.37 19.40 14.55
CA ILE A 14 9.55 17.95 14.80
C ILE A 14 10.65 17.67 15.84
N VAL A 15 11.75 18.41 15.81
CA VAL A 15 12.83 18.26 16.79
C VAL A 15 12.33 18.59 18.19
N GLU A 16 11.52 19.64 18.35
CA GLU A 16 10.92 20.05 19.61
C GLU A 16 9.82 19.07 20.09
N THR A 17 8.83 18.77 19.24
CA THR A 17 7.68 17.90 19.56
C THR A 17 8.12 16.52 20.03
N PHE A 18 9.16 15.96 19.40
CA PHE A 18 9.66 14.63 19.73
C PHE A 18 10.82 14.64 20.73
N ASN A 19 11.29 15.81 21.17
CA ASN A 19 12.47 15.97 22.03
C ASN A 19 13.71 15.24 21.45
N ILE A 20 14.01 15.52 20.19
CA ILE A 20 15.13 14.90 19.46
C ILE A 20 16.40 15.63 19.85
N LYS A 21 17.41 14.90 20.35
CA LYS A 21 18.74 15.47 20.56
C LYS A 21 19.31 15.91 19.19
N SER A 22 19.30 17.22 18.94
CA SER A 22 19.71 17.86 17.68
C SER A 22 21.20 17.74 17.35
N GLY A 23 21.98 17.05 18.19
CA GLY A 23 23.44 16.99 18.13
C GLY A 23 24.05 16.29 16.91
N SER A 24 23.25 15.75 15.99
CA SER A 24 23.77 15.22 14.72
C SER A 24 23.06 15.87 13.52
N MET A 25 23.83 16.59 12.70
CA MET A 25 23.36 17.18 11.45
C MET A 25 22.73 16.12 10.53
N LEU A 26 23.21 14.87 10.62
CA LEU A 26 22.64 13.71 9.94
C LEU A 26 21.18 13.43 10.37
N THR A 27 20.86 13.57 11.65
CA THR A 27 19.49 13.37 12.18
C THR A 27 18.54 14.42 11.58
N VAL A 28 18.95 15.68 11.59
CA VAL A 28 18.15 16.79 11.04
C VAL A 28 17.97 16.63 9.53
N MET A 29 19.04 16.28 8.79
CA MET A 29 18.95 16.02 7.34
C MET A 29 18.00 14.86 7.01
N ASN A 30 18.01 13.79 7.80
CA ASN A 30 17.14 12.63 7.59
C ASN A 30 15.67 12.97 7.90
N ILE A 31 15.42 13.76 8.95
CA ILE A 31 14.08 14.29 9.28
C ILE A 31 13.56 15.14 8.13
N SER A 32 14.34 16.11 7.66
CA SER A 32 13.96 16.99 6.55
C SER A 32 13.66 16.19 5.28
N LYS A 33 14.49 15.20 4.92
CA LYS A 33 14.24 14.34 3.75
C LYS A 33 12.92 13.56 3.86
N LYS A 34 12.57 13.05 5.05
CA LYS A 34 11.29 12.37 5.29
C LYS A 34 10.10 13.33 5.22
N ILE A 35 10.25 14.53 5.76
CA ILE A 35 9.22 15.57 5.71
C ILE A 35 8.96 16.02 4.27
N GLU A 36 10.00 16.16 3.47
CA GLU A 36 9.87 16.49 2.04
C GLU A 36 9.09 15.43 1.24
N SER A 37 8.98 14.20 1.75
CA SER A 37 8.18 13.13 1.13
C SER A 37 6.69 13.19 1.50
N LEU A 38 6.28 14.05 2.44
CA LEU A 38 4.89 14.21 2.83
C LEU A 38 4.12 15.01 1.77
N SER A 39 2.93 14.52 1.42
CA SER A 39 1.97 15.24 0.58
C SER A 39 1.34 16.43 1.31
N ASP A 40 1.02 16.26 2.61
CA ASP A 40 0.48 17.30 3.49
C ASP A 40 1.22 17.32 4.83
N PRO A 41 2.19 18.24 5.00
CA PRO A 41 2.92 18.39 6.26
C PRO A 41 2.02 18.84 7.43
N LEU A 42 1.00 19.66 7.20
CA LEU A 42 0.13 20.17 8.26
C LEU A 42 -0.70 19.06 8.88
N GLU A 43 -1.22 18.16 8.05
CA GLU A 43 -1.96 17.00 8.53
C GLU A 43 -1.06 16.06 9.35
N PHE A 44 0.20 15.88 8.94
CA PHE A 44 1.17 15.11 9.72
C PHE A 44 1.45 15.73 11.09
N ILE A 45 1.54 17.07 11.20
CA ILE A 45 1.68 17.76 12.49
C ILE A 45 0.53 17.38 13.42
N GLN A 46 -0.71 17.52 12.96
CA GLN A 46 -1.90 17.23 13.77
C GLN A 46 -1.90 15.77 14.23
N TYR A 47 -1.56 14.84 13.34
CA TYR A 47 -1.43 13.43 13.68
C TYR A 47 -0.32 13.19 14.72
N ALA A 48 0.83 13.83 14.56
CA ALA A 48 1.97 13.68 15.45
C ALA A 48 1.65 14.19 16.87
N GLU A 49 1.01 15.34 17.00
CA GLU A 49 0.58 15.92 18.28
C GLU A 49 -0.39 15.00 19.03
N GLN A 50 -1.34 14.39 18.31
CA GLN A 50 -2.29 13.44 18.89
C GLN A 50 -1.64 12.13 19.34
N THR A 51 -0.56 11.72 18.68
CA THR A 51 0.03 10.38 18.84
C THR A 51 1.26 10.37 19.76
N VAL A 52 1.99 11.47 19.87
CA VAL A 52 3.28 11.53 20.61
C VAL A 52 3.13 11.21 22.10
N SER A 53 1.96 11.48 22.67
CA SER A 53 1.60 11.21 24.08
C SER A 53 1.21 9.75 24.35
N CYS A 54 1.21 8.87 23.34
CA CYS A 54 0.82 7.49 23.50
C CYS A 54 1.81 6.71 24.40
N GLN A 55 1.30 5.97 25.40
CA GLN A 55 2.09 5.12 26.30
C GLN A 55 3.03 4.15 25.55
N LYS A 56 2.62 3.68 24.36
CA LYS A 56 3.41 2.77 23.51
C LYS A 56 4.71 3.40 22.96
N LEU A 57 4.91 4.69 23.16
CA LEU A 57 6.09 5.44 22.73
C LEU A 57 7.00 5.82 23.90
N GLN A 58 6.62 5.56 25.17
CA GLN A 58 7.32 6.11 26.34
C GLN A 58 8.80 5.69 26.44
N PHE A 59 9.13 4.49 25.94
CA PHE A 59 10.48 3.92 26.01
C PHE A 59 11.36 4.23 24.80
N LEU A 60 10.84 4.97 23.81
CA LEU A 60 11.58 5.32 22.60
C LEU A 60 12.30 6.66 22.76
N THR A 61 13.49 6.77 22.16
CA THR A 61 14.17 8.07 22.00
C THR A 61 13.37 8.97 21.06
N GLY A 62 13.57 10.30 21.13
CA GLY A 62 12.82 11.24 20.31
C GLY A 62 12.84 10.93 18.82
N TYR A 63 14.00 10.56 18.28
CA TYR A 63 14.11 10.18 16.86
C TYR A 63 13.36 8.86 16.54
N GLN A 64 13.41 7.87 17.44
CA GLN A 64 12.65 6.63 17.28
C GLN A 64 11.14 6.86 17.37
N LYS A 65 10.68 7.78 18.24
CA LYS A 65 9.27 8.21 18.30
C LYS A 65 8.87 8.84 16.98
N PHE A 66 9.68 9.77 16.44
CA PHE A 66 9.43 10.37 15.14
C PHE A 66 9.33 9.32 14.04
N LEU A 67 10.28 8.40 13.93
CA LEU A 67 10.25 7.34 12.92
C LEU A 67 9.00 6.48 13.01
N LYS A 68 8.59 6.11 14.23
CA LYS A 68 7.40 5.29 14.44
C LYS A 68 6.14 6.03 14.04
N VAL A 69 5.94 7.25 14.54
CA VAL A 69 4.78 8.09 14.20
C VAL A 69 4.74 8.43 12.71
N PHE A 70 5.88 8.73 12.10
CA PHE A 70 6.00 8.97 10.67
C PHE A 70 5.58 7.74 9.86
N ASN A 71 6.10 6.56 10.20
CA ASN A 71 5.77 5.33 9.49
C ASN A 71 4.29 4.94 9.70
N ASP A 72 3.75 5.15 10.90
CA ASP A 72 2.33 4.88 11.20
C ASP A 72 1.41 5.83 10.43
N TYR A 73 1.78 7.11 10.28
CA TYR A 73 1.08 8.08 9.45
C TYR A 73 1.12 7.72 7.97
N ILE A 74 2.30 7.36 7.43
CA ILE A 74 2.39 6.89 6.04
C ILE A 74 1.52 5.64 5.86
N LYS A 75 1.55 4.70 6.81
CA LYS A 75 0.74 3.48 6.75
C LYS A 75 -0.76 3.75 6.81
N SER A 76 -1.22 4.73 7.60
CA SER A 76 -2.64 5.11 7.64
C SER A 76 -3.10 5.75 6.33
N LYS A 77 -2.21 6.45 5.63
CA LYS A 77 -2.46 7.03 4.30
C LYS A 77 -2.43 6.02 3.17
N LEU A 78 -1.76 4.89 3.36
CA LEU A 78 -1.68 3.81 2.39
C LEU A 78 -2.92 2.91 2.36
N GLN A 79 -3.95 3.17 3.17
CA GLN A 79 -5.17 2.36 3.17
C GLN A 79 -5.95 2.53 1.86
N LEU A 80 -6.60 1.44 1.43
CA LEU A 80 -7.52 1.48 0.31
C LEU A 80 -8.70 2.37 0.68
N ASN A 81 -9.19 3.17 -0.27
CA ASN A 81 -10.42 3.90 -0.02
C ASN A 81 -11.60 2.92 0.11
N PRO A 82 -12.67 3.26 0.85
CA PRO A 82 -13.78 2.34 1.11
C PRO A 82 -14.46 1.80 -0.16
N LYS A 83 -14.43 2.56 -1.26
CA LYS A 83 -14.95 2.13 -2.56
C LYS A 83 -14.11 1.01 -3.16
N ALA A 84 -12.79 1.12 -3.11
CA ALA A 84 -11.86 0.10 -3.58
C ALA A 84 -11.94 -1.16 -2.71
N GLU A 85 -12.05 -1.00 -1.39
CA GLU A 85 -12.29 -2.11 -0.46
C GLU A 85 -13.59 -2.86 -0.78
N GLY A 86 -14.69 -2.13 -1.02
CA GLY A 86 -15.96 -2.72 -1.43
C GLY A 86 -15.88 -3.46 -2.77
N GLN A 87 -15.15 -2.90 -3.75
CA GLN A 87 -14.93 -3.56 -5.05
C GLN A 87 -14.10 -4.84 -4.92
N ILE A 88 -13.10 -4.85 -4.03
CA ILE A 88 -12.28 -6.04 -3.76
C ILE A 88 -13.13 -7.12 -3.08
N ALA A 89 -13.95 -6.75 -2.09
CA ALA A 89 -14.86 -7.68 -1.44
C ALA A 89 -15.86 -8.29 -2.44
N GLU A 90 -16.53 -7.45 -3.25
CA GLU A 90 -17.49 -7.92 -4.26
C GLU A 90 -16.83 -8.83 -5.31
N PHE A 91 -15.63 -8.49 -5.77
CA PHE A 91 -14.86 -9.33 -6.67
C PHE A 91 -14.53 -10.69 -6.03
N SER A 92 -14.08 -10.67 -4.78
CA SER A 92 -13.68 -11.88 -4.04
C SER A 92 -14.86 -12.82 -3.84
N ASP A 93 -16.03 -12.29 -3.49
CA ASP A 93 -17.27 -13.04 -3.32
C ASP A 93 -17.71 -13.71 -4.63
N LYS A 94 -17.74 -12.92 -5.72
CA LYS A 94 -18.12 -13.43 -7.05
C LYS A 94 -17.16 -14.51 -7.54
N LEU A 95 -15.85 -14.33 -7.33
CA LEU A 95 -14.85 -15.31 -7.72
C LEU A 95 -14.98 -16.59 -6.89
N THR A 96 -15.12 -16.47 -5.56
CA THR A 96 -15.30 -17.62 -4.66
C THR A 96 -16.52 -18.42 -5.07
N LYS A 97 -17.68 -17.78 -5.25
CA LYS A 97 -18.91 -18.45 -5.68
C LYS A 97 -18.71 -19.22 -6.97
N ARG A 98 -18.09 -18.59 -7.97
CA ARG A 98 -17.84 -19.21 -9.27
C ARG A 98 -16.88 -20.40 -9.18
N LEU A 99 -15.84 -20.31 -8.37
CA LEU A 99 -14.90 -21.42 -8.14
C LEU A 99 -15.59 -22.59 -7.44
N THR A 100 -16.44 -22.32 -6.45
CA THR A 100 -17.25 -23.35 -5.78
C THR A 100 -18.20 -24.03 -6.76
N ASP A 101 -18.90 -23.27 -7.59
CA ASP A 101 -19.82 -23.83 -8.60
C ASP A 101 -19.08 -24.75 -9.59
N ILE A 102 -17.91 -24.32 -10.08
CA ILE A 102 -17.07 -25.14 -10.96
C ILE A 102 -16.57 -26.40 -10.23
N ALA A 103 -16.12 -26.26 -8.98
CA ALA A 103 -15.58 -27.36 -8.21
C ALA A 103 -16.64 -28.43 -7.90
N ILE A 104 -17.88 -28.03 -7.61
CA ILE A 104 -19.02 -28.95 -7.44
C ILE A 104 -19.28 -29.73 -8.74
N GLN A 105 -19.29 -29.06 -9.89
CA GLN A 105 -19.49 -29.72 -11.19
C GLN A 105 -18.37 -30.71 -11.49
N ILE A 106 -17.11 -30.32 -11.26
CA ILE A 106 -15.96 -31.21 -11.46
C ILE A 106 -16.02 -32.39 -10.48
N HIS A 107 -16.41 -32.16 -9.22
CA HIS A 107 -16.57 -33.23 -8.23
C HIS A 107 -17.58 -34.28 -8.67
N TYR A 108 -18.73 -33.85 -9.19
CA TYR A 108 -19.72 -34.76 -9.78
C TYR A 108 -19.13 -35.55 -10.95
N LEU A 109 -18.45 -34.88 -11.89
CA LEU A 109 -17.85 -35.54 -13.06
C LEU A 109 -16.76 -36.54 -12.67
N LEU A 110 -15.97 -36.24 -11.64
CA LEU A 110 -14.97 -37.15 -11.08
C LEU A 110 -15.62 -38.42 -10.53
N GLN A 111 -16.73 -38.28 -9.80
CA GLN A 111 -17.46 -39.42 -9.23
C GLN A 111 -18.11 -40.29 -10.31
N VAL A 112 -18.67 -39.68 -11.36
CA VAL A 112 -19.39 -40.41 -12.41
C VAL A 112 -18.45 -41.05 -13.44
N ASN A 113 -17.40 -40.34 -13.86
CA ASN A 113 -16.55 -40.78 -14.97
C ASN A 113 -15.25 -41.46 -14.51
N GLY A 114 -14.85 -41.28 -13.25
CA GLY A 114 -13.64 -41.88 -12.67
C GLY A 114 -12.32 -41.37 -13.27
N HIS A 115 -12.35 -40.35 -14.12
CA HIS A 115 -11.13 -39.75 -14.68
C HIS A 115 -10.34 -38.98 -13.61
N PRO A 116 -9.02 -38.85 -13.75
CA PRO A 116 -8.21 -38.07 -12.82
C PRO A 116 -8.54 -36.56 -12.91
N PHE A 117 -8.35 -35.83 -11.80
CA PHE A 117 -8.60 -34.38 -11.72
C PHE A 117 -7.85 -33.57 -12.80
N SER A 118 -6.66 -34.00 -13.18
CA SER A 118 -5.85 -33.35 -14.22
C SER A 118 -6.57 -33.19 -15.57
N CYS A 119 -7.52 -34.08 -15.89
CA CYS A 119 -8.35 -33.98 -17.09
C CYS A 119 -9.30 -32.76 -17.08
N TYR A 120 -9.59 -32.21 -15.89
CA TYR A 120 -10.58 -31.15 -15.69
C TYR A 120 -9.99 -29.77 -15.42
N ILE A 121 -8.66 -29.64 -15.40
CA ILE A 121 -7.97 -28.34 -15.20
C ILE A 121 -8.44 -27.30 -16.22
N ARG A 122 -8.58 -27.71 -17.50
CA ARG A 122 -9.06 -26.83 -18.57
C ARG A 122 -10.47 -26.30 -18.33
N THR A 123 -11.29 -26.98 -17.52
CA THR A 123 -12.63 -26.52 -17.17
C THR A 123 -12.56 -25.28 -16.28
N PHE A 124 -11.60 -25.19 -15.35
CA PHE A 124 -11.36 -23.95 -14.59
C PHE A 124 -10.96 -22.80 -15.52
N GLU A 125 -9.96 -23.02 -16.35
CA GLU A 125 -9.40 -21.98 -17.22
C GLU A 125 -10.42 -21.43 -18.23
N LYS A 126 -11.29 -22.28 -18.78
CA LYS A 126 -12.34 -21.86 -19.71
C LYS A 126 -13.45 -21.05 -19.04
N ASN A 127 -13.67 -21.28 -17.74
CA ASN A 127 -14.76 -20.64 -17.00
C ASN A 127 -14.32 -19.37 -16.28
N LEU A 128 -13.06 -18.95 -16.38
CA LEU A 128 -12.51 -17.79 -15.69
C LEU A 128 -11.87 -16.83 -16.68
N ASN A 129 -11.91 -15.54 -16.37
CA ASN A 129 -11.16 -14.54 -17.13
C ASN A 129 -9.69 -14.46 -16.65
N ASN A 130 -8.83 -13.79 -17.42
CA ASN A 130 -7.40 -13.70 -17.12
C ASN A 130 -7.11 -13.14 -15.72
N LYS A 131 -7.86 -12.13 -15.26
CA LYS A 131 -7.66 -11.56 -13.91
C LYS A 131 -7.99 -12.57 -12.81
N GLN A 132 -9.06 -13.33 -12.99
CA GLN A 132 -9.46 -14.38 -12.05
C GLN A 132 -8.44 -15.51 -12.03
N ILE A 133 -7.92 -15.91 -13.20
CA ILE A 133 -6.88 -16.93 -13.31
C ILE A 133 -5.60 -16.48 -12.59
N GLU A 134 -5.17 -15.22 -12.76
CA GLU A 134 -4.00 -14.69 -12.06
C GLU A 134 -4.16 -14.77 -10.54
N VAL A 135 -5.33 -14.39 -10.01
CA VAL A 135 -5.60 -14.51 -8.56
C VAL A 135 -5.56 -15.97 -8.11
N CYS A 136 -6.12 -16.90 -8.89
CA CYS A 136 -6.09 -18.33 -8.55
C CYS A 136 -4.67 -18.90 -8.54
N LYS A 137 -3.81 -18.48 -9.48
CA LYS A 137 -2.40 -18.89 -9.54
C LYS A 137 -1.59 -18.45 -8.32
N ASP A 138 -1.94 -17.32 -7.72
CA ASP A 138 -1.30 -16.81 -6.51
C ASP A 138 -1.75 -17.56 -5.24
N ILE A 139 -2.87 -18.27 -5.29
CA ILE A 139 -3.31 -19.18 -4.21
C ILE A 139 -2.49 -20.47 -4.27
N GLY A 140 -2.36 -21.05 -5.47
CA GLY A 140 -1.61 -22.28 -5.69
C GLY A 140 -2.01 -23.01 -6.97
N THR A 141 -1.85 -24.32 -6.94
CA THR A 141 -2.27 -25.22 -8.02
C THR A 141 -3.79 -25.29 -8.14
N TRP A 142 -4.30 -25.65 -9.32
CA TRP A 142 -5.73 -25.87 -9.52
C TRP A 142 -6.33 -26.94 -8.61
N GLU A 143 -5.52 -27.92 -8.18
CA GLU A 143 -5.95 -28.96 -7.25
C GLU A 143 -6.16 -28.40 -5.83
N GLU A 144 -5.28 -27.49 -5.38
CA GLU A 144 -5.44 -26.80 -4.11
C GLU A 144 -6.67 -25.89 -4.14
N VAL A 145 -6.83 -25.10 -5.20
CA VAL A 145 -8.02 -24.24 -5.40
C VAL A 145 -9.30 -25.08 -5.41
N TYR A 146 -9.30 -26.23 -6.08
CA TYR A 146 -10.42 -27.16 -6.09
C TYR A 146 -10.74 -27.72 -4.70
N LYS A 147 -9.73 -28.20 -3.95
CA LYS A 147 -9.90 -28.73 -2.59
C LYS A 147 -10.46 -27.66 -1.65
N MET A 148 -9.95 -26.43 -1.75
CA MET A 148 -10.44 -25.31 -0.95
C MET A 148 -11.87 -24.93 -1.33
N ALA A 149 -12.18 -24.86 -2.63
CA ALA A 149 -13.52 -24.53 -3.10
C ALA A 149 -14.59 -25.51 -2.61
N LEU A 150 -14.27 -26.80 -2.49
CA LEU A 150 -15.18 -27.82 -1.99
C LEU A 150 -15.26 -27.88 -0.46
N ASN A 151 -14.10 -27.90 0.20
CA ASN A 151 -14.03 -28.25 1.62
C ASN A 151 -14.00 -27.02 2.53
N SER A 152 -13.62 -25.85 2.00
CA SER A 152 -13.41 -24.64 2.79
C SER A 152 -13.55 -23.36 1.96
N SER A 153 -14.77 -23.11 1.48
CA SER A 153 -15.08 -21.90 0.69
C SER A 153 -14.75 -20.60 1.45
N TYR A 154 -14.86 -20.61 2.79
CA TYR A 154 -14.44 -19.49 3.63
C TYR A 154 -12.93 -19.21 3.54
N ASN A 155 -12.08 -20.23 3.64
CA ASN A 155 -10.63 -20.05 3.51
C ASN A 155 -10.26 -19.62 2.09
N LEU A 156 -10.94 -20.16 1.08
CA LEU A 156 -10.76 -19.72 -0.31
C LEU A 156 -11.08 -18.23 -0.46
N GLN A 157 -12.21 -17.77 0.07
CA GLN A 157 -12.63 -16.37 0.01
C GLN A 157 -11.62 -15.46 0.70
N ARG A 158 -11.15 -15.85 1.90
CA ARG A 158 -10.14 -15.08 2.64
C ARG A 158 -8.83 -14.97 1.87
N ASP A 159 -8.35 -16.06 1.29
CA ASP A 159 -7.07 -16.05 0.58
C ASP A 159 -7.17 -15.25 -0.73
N ILE A 160 -8.31 -15.32 -1.45
CA ILE A 160 -8.62 -14.44 -2.58
C ILE A 160 -8.61 -12.97 -2.15
N LEU A 161 -9.29 -12.65 -1.04
CA LEU A 161 -9.38 -11.31 -0.50
C LEU A 161 -7.98 -10.75 -0.20
N ASP A 162 -7.16 -11.52 0.52
CA ASP A 162 -5.80 -11.14 0.89
C ASP A 162 -4.91 -10.87 -0.34
N ILE A 163 -5.00 -11.71 -1.37
CA ILE A 163 -4.25 -11.53 -2.62
C ILE A 163 -4.69 -10.24 -3.33
N CYS A 164 -6.00 -10.03 -3.45
CA CYS A 164 -6.55 -8.83 -4.09
C CYS A 164 -6.15 -7.56 -3.32
N TYR A 165 -6.22 -7.58 -1.99
CA TYR A 165 -5.77 -6.48 -1.14
C TYR A 165 -4.28 -6.20 -1.34
N LYS A 166 -3.41 -7.23 -1.30
CA LYS A 166 -1.97 -7.07 -1.52
C LYS A 166 -1.67 -6.46 -2.88
N LYS A 167 -2.29 -6.95 -3.96
CA LYS A 167 -2.10 -6.40 -5.31
C LYS A 167 -2.58 -4.95 -5.41
N ALA A 168 -3.71 -4.61 -4.80
CA ALA A 168 -4.23 -3.25 -4.80
C ALA A 168 -3.31 -2.29 -4.03
N MET A 169 -2.80 -2.71 -2.87
CA MET A 169 -1.83 -1.95 -2.07
C MET A 169 -0.52 -1.72 -2.82
N LEU A 170 0.00 -2.74 -3.50
CA LEU A 170 1.22 -2.60 -4.33
C LEU A 170 1.03 -1.57 -5.45
N LYS A 171 -0.16 -1.52 -6.07
CA LYS A 171 -0.47 -0.54 -7.10
C LYS A 171 -0.53 0.89 -6.54
N ILE A 172 -1.07 1.07 -5.34
CA ILE A 172 -1.06 2.38 -4.65
C ILE A 172 0.37 2.80 -4.34
N ASN A 173 1.18 1.89 -3.77
CA ASN A 173 2.58 2.17 -3.46
C ASN A 173 3.39 2.56 -4.71
N ALA A 174 3.21 1.84 -5.82
CA ALA A 174 3.87 2.14 -7.08
C ALA A 174 3.48 3.53 -7.63
N ASN A 175 2.21 3.90 -7.53
CA ASN A 175 1.74 5.23 -7.95
C ASN A 175 2.34 6.34 -7.09
N ILE A 176 2.44 6.14 -5.77
CA ILE A 176 3.06 7.10 -4.86
C ILE A 176 4.57 7.25 -5.14
N GLU A 177 5.27 6.16 -5.43
CA GLU A 177 6.68 6.22 -5.85
C GLU A 177 6.86 7.03 -7.14
N ILE A 178 5.96 6.88 -8.11
CA ILE A 178 5.96 7.64 -9.36
C ILE A 178 5.67 9.12 -9.09
N GLU A 179 4.66 9.44 -8.28
CA GLU A 179 4.34 10.82 -7.90
C GLU A 179 5.49 11.49 -7.16
N ASN A 180 6.16 10.79 -6.24
CA ASN A 180 7.30 11.31 -5.51
C ASN A 180 8.52 11.54 -6.41
N LYS A 181 8.78 10.64 -7.39
CA LYS A 181 9.79 10.88 -8.43
C LYS A 181 9.47 12.12 -9.25
N ASN A 182 8.21 12.27 -9.67
CA ASN A 182 7.77 13.41 -10.48
C ASN A 182 7.87 14.74 -9.72
N LYS A 183 7.53 14.77 -8.41
CA LYS A 183 7.74 15.94 -7.55
C LYS A 183 9.22 16.30 -7.42
N GLY A 184 10.10 15.30 -7.29
CA GLY A 184 11.55 15.49 -7.30
C GLY A 184 12.05 16.12 -8.61
N VAL A 185 11.56 15.63 -9.75
CA VAL A 185 11.88 16.19 -11.08
C VAL A 185 11.40 17.63 -11.20
N ILE A 186 10.17 17.95 -10.77
CA ILE A 186 9.65 19.33 -10.78
C ILE A 186 10.49 20.25 -9.90
N LYS A 187 10.95 19.79 -8.73
CA LYS A 187 11.83 20.56 -7.83
C LYS A 187 13.18 20.84 -8.50
N ILE A 188 13.76 19.87 -9.21
CA ILE A 188 15.00 20.04 -9.99
C ILE A 188 14.79 21.03 -11.14
N CYS A 189 13.72 20.89 -11.93
CA CYS A 189 13.39 21.81 -13.02
C CYS A 189 13.17 23.25 -12.54
N ASN A 190 12.58 23.43 -11.36
CA ASN A 190 12.39 24.75 -10.75
C ASN A 190 13.70 25.36 -10.22
N LEU A 191 14.64 24.53 -9.74
CA LEU A 191 15.98 24.98 -9.35
C LEU A 191 16.78 25.43 -10.58
N ILE A 192 16.78 24.63 -11.65
CA ILE A 192 17.45 24.96 -12.91
C ILE A 192 16.85 26.22 -13.53
N SER A 193 15.52 26.34 -13.55
CA SER A 193 14.84 27.55 -14.06
C SER A 193 15.20 28.82 -13.27
N LYS A 194 15.39 28.70 -11.95
CA LYS A 194 15.83 29.81 -11.10
C LYS A 194 17.30 30.17 -11.34
N GLU A 195 18.19 29.20 -11.50
CA GLU A 195 19.59 29.46 -11.82
C GLU A 195 19.77 30.13 -13.19
N ILE A 196 19.00 29.70 -14.20
CA ILE A 196 19.00 30.33 -15.54
C ILE A 196 18.50 31.78 -15.48
N LEU A 197 17.49 32.08 -14.66
CA LEU A 197 16.99 33.45 -14.46
C LEU A 197 18.01 34.35 -13.75
N VAL A 198 18.74 33.82 -12.77
CA VAL A 198 19.83 34.55 -12.09
C VAL A 198 20.99 34.81 -13.05
N PHE A 199 21.31 33.87 -13.93
CA PHE A 199 22.35 34.06 -14.96
C PHE A 199 21.95 35.10 -16.00
N LYS A 200 20.68 35.16 -16.41
CA LYS A 200 20.19 36.17 -17.38
C LYS A 200 20.09 37.59 -16.83
N ASN A 201 20.01 37.76 -15.52
CA ASN A 201 19.92 39.08 -14.87
C ASN A 201 21.27 39.62 -14.41
N ASN A 202 22.35 38.85 -14.54
CA ASN A 202 23.72 39.22 -14.18
C ASN A 202 24.66 39.35 -15.40
N VAL A 203 24.09 39.35 -16.62
CA VAL A 203 24.75 39.65 -17.91
C VAL A 203 24.02 40.84 -18.51
#